data_AF-A0A662F2S8-F1
#
_entry.id   AF-A0A662F2S8-F1
#
_cell.length_a   1.000
_cell.length_b   1.000
_cell.length_c   1.000
_cell.angle_alpha   90.00
_cell.angle_beta   90.00
_cell.angle_gamma   90.00
#
_symmetry.space_group_name_H-M   'P 1'
#
loop_
_entity.id
_entity.type
_entity.pdbx_description
1 polymer ?
#
loop_
_entity_poly.entity_id
_entity_poly.type
_entity_poly.pdbx_seq_one_letter_code
_entity_poly.pdbx_strand_id
1 'polypeptide(L)'
;MNKDLAAFLEEAFNLINEGIDKINKNLEQIYQVLKEINEKLAKNEEEEKWHKFKTGTGEWAFSNDFPELKRILQKKKARGNNFVEIDGYRYRLSGDNDRFIQRYPISKAGDKK
;
A
#
# COMPACT_ATOMS: atom_id res chain seq x y z
N MET A 1 40.77 27.37 22.32
CA MET A 1 39.97 27.23 21.07
C MET A 1 39.79 28.62 20.47
N ASN A 2 40.06 28.81 19.18
CA ASN A 2 39.95 30.12 18.53
C ASN A 2 38.47 30.54 18.48
N LYS A 3 38.14 31.74 18.99
CA LYS A 3 36.76 32.26 19.03
C LYS A 3 36.15 32.38 17.64
N ASP A 4 36.96 32.68 16.64
CA ASP A 4 36.51 32.81 15.24
C ASP A 4 36.11 31.47 14.65
N LEU A 5 36.83 30.40 15.02
CA LEU A 5 36.49 29.04 14.59
C LEU A 5 35.19 28.56 15.24
N ALA A 6 34.94 28.91 16.50
CA ALA A 6 33.70 28.55 17.19
C ALA A 6 32.48 29.23 16.55
N ALA A 7 32.57 30.53 16.27
CA ALA A 7 31.50 31.28 15.62
C ALA A 7 31.18 30.76 14.21
N PHE A 8 32.22 30.45 13.42
CA PHE A 8 32.05 29.86 12.09
C PHE A 8 31.34 28.50 12.13
N LEU A 9 31.72 27.63 13.07
CA LEU A 9 31.09 26.31 13.21
C LEU A 9 29.62 26.43 13.65
N GLU A 10 29.30 27.39 14.51
CA GLU A 10 27.94 27.63 14.99
C GLU A 10 27.04 28.15 13.86
N GLU A 11 27.53 29.07 13.03
CA GLU A 11 26.83 29.55 11.84
C GLU A 11 26.59 28.43 10.82
N ALA A 12 27.63 27.61 10.55
CA ALA A 12 27.49 26.46 9.65
C ALA A 12 26.47 25.43 10.18
N PHE A 13 26.45 25.19 11.50
CA PHE A 13 25.50 24.27 12.13
C PHE A 13 24.06 24.78 12.01
N ASN A 14 23.85 26.08 12.21
CA ASN A 14 22.53 26.71 12.07
C ASN A 14 22.00 26.62 10.64
N LEU A 15 22.85 26.91 9.64
CA LEU A 15 22.47 26.78 8.22
C LEU A 15 22.11 25.34 7.84
N ILE A 16 22.83 24.35 8.37
CA ILE A 16 22.52 22.93 8.15
C ILE A 16 21.16 22.58 8.76
N ASN A 17 20.89 23.03 10.00
CA ASN A 17 19.61 22.76 10.66
C ASN A 17 18.43 23.39 9.91
N GLU A 18 18.57 24.63 9.46
CA GLU A 18 17.56 25.29 8.63
C GLU A 18 17.30 24.53 7.32
N GLY A 19 18.36 24.01 6.70
CA GLY A 19 18.27 23.17 5.51
C GLY A 19 17.50 21.87 5.77
N ILE A 20 17.82 21.19 6.88
CA ILE A 20 17.15 19.95 7.30
C ILE A 20 15.66 20.20 7.58
N ASP A 21 15.33 21.28 8.30
CA ASP A 21 13.93 21.62 8.61
C ASP A 21 13.12 21.89 7.35
N LYS A 22 13.70 22.58 6.36
CA LYS A 22 13.06 22.83 5.08
C LYS A 22 12.81 21.53 4.30
N ILE A 23 13.79 20.62 4.30
CA ILE A 23 13.64 19.31 3.66
C ILE A 23 12.53 18.51 4.34
N ASN A 24 12.52 18.45 5.67
CA ASN A 24 11.50 17.74 6.44
C ASN A 24 10.09 18.26 6.15
N LYS A 25 9.93 19.59 6.10
CA LYS A 25 8.64 20.22 5.77
C LYS A 25 8.17 19.86 4.37
N ASN A 26 9.07 19.86 3.39
CA ASN A 26 8.72 19.49 2.01
C ASN A 26 8.36 18.00 1.90
N LEU A 27 9.08 17.13 2.60
CA LEU A 27 8.78 15.69 2.64
C LEU A 27 7.40 15.42 3.25
N GLU A 28 7.05 16.11 4.34
CA GLU A 28 5.74 15.98 4.97
C GLU A 28 4.62 16.40 3.99
N GLN A 29 4.81 17.52 3.28
CA GLN A 29 3.84 17.97 2.27
C GLN A 29 3.67 16.96 1.13
N ILE A 30 4.78 16.42 0.61
CA ILE A 30 4.75 15.38 -0.43
C ILE A 30 4.01 14.14 0.09
N TYR A 31 4.29 13.72 1.32
CA TYR A 31 3.62 12.58 1.94
C TYR A 31 2.11 12.77 2.03
N GLN A 32 1.64 13.94 2.47
CA GLN A 32 0.20 14.24 2.54
C GLN A 32 -0.46 14.22 1.17
N VAL A 33 0.19 14.81 0.15
CA VAL A 33 -0.34 14.78 -1.23
C VAL A 33 -0.44 13.36 -1.76
N LEU A 34 0.59 12.54 -1.53
CA LEU A 34 0.57 11.12 -1.95
C LEU A 34 -0.51 10.33 -1.22
N LYS A 35 -0.72 10.59 0.07
CA LYS A 35 -1.78 9.98 0.86
C LYS A 35 -3.16 10.33 0.31
N GLU A 36 -3.42 11.60 0.05
CA GLU A 36 -4.69 12.04 -0.54
C GLU A 36 -4.94 11.45 -1.94
N ILE A 37 -3.91 11.36 -2.77
CA ILE A 37 -4.01 10.72 -4.09
C ILE A 37 -4.37 9.24 -3.93
N ASN A 38 -3.70 8.54 -3.02
CA ASN A 38 -3.95 7.13 -2.76
C ASN A 38 -5.38 6.89 -2.24
N GLU A 39 -5.86 7.73 -1.32
CA GLU A 39 -7.23 7.65 -0.80
C GLU A 39 -8.29 7.93 -1.88
N LYS A 40 -8.04 8.88 -2.78
CA LYS A 40 -8.93 9.20 -3.92
C LYS A 40 -8.96 8.09 -4.96
N LEU A 41 -7.82 7.45 -5.23
CA LEU A 41 -7.73 6.30 -6.14
C LEU A 41 -8.42 5.06 -5.55
N ALA A 42 -8.25 4.82 -4.25
CA ALA A 42 -8.88 3.69 -3.56
C ALA A 42 -10.41 3.78 -3.51
N LYS A 43 -10.98 4.99 -3.37
CA LYS A 43 -12.42 5.19 -3.19
C LYS A 43 -13.28 5.02 -4.45
N ASN A 44 -12.73 5.20 -5.64
CA ASN A 44 -13.54 5.28 -6.87
C ASN A 44 -13.48 4.05 -7.77
N GLU A 45 -12.46 3.19 -7.63
CA GLU A 45 -12.30 2.09 -8.59
C GLU A 45 -12.48 0.70 -7.99
N GLU A 46 -12.21 0.50 -6.70
CA GLU A 46 -12.18 -0.87 -6.17
C GLU A 46 -13.58 -1.48 -6.03
N GLU A 47 -14.56 -0.78 -5.44
CA GLU A 47 -15.88 -1.38 -5.15
C GLU A 47 -16.67 -1.79 -6.40
N GLU A 48 -16.55 -1.06 -7.52
CA GLU A 48 -17.29 -1.38 -8.76
C GLU A 48 -16.73 -2.59 -9.52
N LYS A 49 -15.45 -2.92 -9.31
CA LYS A 49 -14.76 -4.01 -10.03
C LYS A 49 -14.97 -5.37 -9.38
N TRP A 50 -15.45 -5.42 -8.14
CA TRP A 50 -15.69 -6.67 -7.41
C TRP A 50 -17.11 -7.18 -7.61
N HIS A 51 -17.22 -8.43 -8.03
CA HIS A 51 -18.47 -9.15 -8.18
C HIS A 51 -18.64 -10.15 -7.06
N LYS A 52 -19.77 -10.11 -6.35
CA LYS A 52 -20.10 -11.11 -5.33
C LYS A 52 -20.24 -12.50 -5.95
N PHE A 53 -19.79 -13.52 -5.22
CA PHE A 53 -20.11 -14.89 -5.60
C PHE A 53 -21.62 -15.13 -5.52
N LYS A 54 -22.14 -16.00 -6.39
CA LYS A 54 -23.57 -16.41 -6.37
C LYS A 54 -23.95 -17.12 -5.06
N THR A 55 -22.98 -17.75 -4.40
CA THR A 55 -23.16 -18.47 -3.14
C THR A 55 -21.92 -18.28 -2.26
N GLY A 56 -22.12 -18.25 -0.94
CA GLY A 56 -21.04 -18.09 0.03
C GLY A 56 -20.57 -16.66 0.24
N THR A 57 -19.47 -16.51 0.99
CA THR A 57 -18.82 -15.22 1.27
C THR A 57 -17.69 -14.95 0.30
N GLY A 58 -17.45 -13.68 -0.01
CA GLY A 58 -16.33 -13.25 -0.84
C GLY A 58 -16.77 -12.79 -2.23
N GLU A 59 -15.77 -12.34 -2.98
CA GLU A 59 -15.96 -11.63 -4.24
C GLU A 59 -14.86 -12.04 -5.23
N TRP A 60 -15.13 -11.79 -6.51
CA TRP A 60 -14.16 -12.01 -7.58
C TRP A 60 -14.13 -10.80 -8.50
N ALA A 61 -13.00 -10.60 -9.18
CA ALA A 61 -12.84 -9.59 -10.21
C ALA A 61 -11.96 -10.11 -11.34
N PHE A 62 -11.97 -9.45 -12.50
CA PHE A 62 -10.98 -9.75 -13.53
C PHE A 62 -9.61 -9.26 -13.08
N SER A 63 -8.60 -10.12 -13.21
CA SER A 63 -7.24 -9.81 -12.78
C SER A 63 -6.60 -8.64 -13.53
N ASN A 64 -7.08 -8.32 -14.74
CA ASN A 64 -6.60 -7.21 -15.55
C ASN A 64 -7.03 -5.85 -15.00
N ASP A 65 -8.09 -5.80 -14.20
CA ASP A 65 -8.55 -4.56 -13.57
C ASP A 65 -7.69 -4.18 -12.35
N PHE A 66 -6.81 -5.11 -11.92
CA PHE A 66 -5.91 -5.00 -10.77
C PHE A 66 -4.48 -5.51 -11.12
N PRO A 67 -3.78 -4.86 -12.05
CA PRO A 67 -2.49 -5.35 -12.57
C PRO A 67 -1.42 -5.53 -11.48
N GLU A 68 -1.36 -4.62 -10.51
CA GLU A 68 -0.40 -4.71 -9.40
C GLU A 68 -0.72 -5.87 -8.45
N LEU A 69 -1.99 -6.03 -8.07
CA LEU A 69 -2.41 -7.14 -7.21
C LEU A 69 -2.16 -8.49 -7.89
N LYS A 70 -2.44 -8.60 -9.20
CA LYS A 70 -2.13 -9.77 -10.02
C LYS A 70 -0.64 -10.10 -9.96
N ARG A 71 0.23 -9.11 -10.18
CA ARG A 71 1.70 -9.27 -10.15
C ARG A 71 2.19 -9.75 -8.78
N ILE A 72 1.65 -9.21 -7.68
CA ILE A 72 1.99 -9.63 -6.32
C ILE A 72 1.58 -11.09 -6.08
N LEU A 73 0.36 -11.45 -6.47
CA LEU A 73 -0.16 -12.81 -6.33
C LEU A 73 0.62 -13.83 -7.17
N GLN A 74 1.01 -13.48 -8.39
CA GLN A 74 1.85 -14.34 -9.25
C GLN A 74 3.22 -14.62 -8.61
N LYS A 75 3.87 -13.58 -8.06
CA LYS A 75 5.13 -13.72 -7.33
C LYS A 75 5.01 -14.63 -6.10
N LYS A 76 3.87 -14.58 -5.40
CA LYS A 76 3.62 -15.41 -4.22
C LYS A 76 3.32 -16.86 -4.60
N LYS A 77 2.51 -17.07 -5.64
CA LYS A 77 2.22 -18.39 -6.23
C LYS A 77 3.51 -19.10 -6.64
N ALA A 78 4.44 -18.38 -7.29
CA ALA A 78 5.76 -18.90 -7.66
C ALA A 78 6.63 -19.32 -6.45
N ARG A 79 6.35 -18.80 -5.25
CA ARG A 79 7.03 -19.16 -4.00
C ARG A 79 6.30 -20.25 -3.20
N GLY A 80 5.32 -20.92 -3.81
CA GLY A 80 4.53 -21.99 -3.17
C GLY A 80 3.41 -21.49 -2.25
N ASN A 81 3.13 -20.17 -2.22
CA ASN A 81 2.00 -19.62 -1.47
C ASN A 81 0.93 -19.10 -2.44
N ASN A 82 -0.27 -19.69 -2.38
CA ASN A 82 -1.34 -19.36 -3.32
C ASN A 82 -2.23 -18.18 -2.89
N PHE A 83 -1.90 -17.52 -1.77
CA PHE A 83 -2.68 -16.38 -1.29
C PHE A 83 -1.83 -15.25 -0.70
N VAL A 84 -2.44 -14.07 -0.63
CA VAL A 84 -1.89 -12.87 0.03
C VAL A 84 -2.98 -12.25 0.90
N GLU A 85 -2.63 -11.82 2.10
CA GLU A 85 -3.55 -11.18 3.03
C GLU A 85 -3.27 -9.67 3.08
N ILE A 86 -4.29 -8.86 2.78
CA ILE A 86 -4.21 -7.39 2.72
C ILE A 86 -5.54 -6.85 3.26
N ASP A 87 -5.47 -5.88 4.18
CA ASP A 87 -6.64 -5.13 4.69
C ASP A 87 -7.84 -5.99 5.10
N GLY A 88 -7.58 -7.10 5.79
CA GLY A 88 -8.62 -7.99 6.30
C GLY A 88 -9.22 -8.96 5.27
N TYR A 89 -8.64 -9.04 4.08
CA TYR A 89 -9.03 -9.99 3.03
C TYR A 89 -7.88 -10.92 2.64
N ARG A 90 -8.23 -12.16 2.30
CA ARG A 90 -7.34 -13.12 1.66
C ARG A 90 -7.62 -13.15 0.16
N TYR A 91 -6.60 -12.83 -0.63
CA TYR A 91 -6.63 -12.78 -2.08
C TYR A 91 -5.94 -13.99 -2.70
N ARG A 92 -6.47 -14.51 -3.81
CA ARG A 92 -5.81 -15.56 -4.63
C ARG A 92 -6.13 -15.41 -6.12
N LEU A 93 -5.24 -15.92 -6.97
CA LEU A 93 -5.52 -16.08 -8.40
C LEU A 93 -6.34 -17.33 -8.66
N SER A 94 -7.20 -17.27 -9.67
CA SER A 94 -8.06 -18.39 -10.08
C SER A 94 -8.42 -18.32 -11.57
N GLY A 95 -8.96 -19.43 -12.08
CA GLY A 95 -9.30 -19.59 -13.49
C GLY A 95 -8.08 -19.81 -14.39
N ASP A 96 -8.35 -20.12 -15.65
CA ASP A 96 -7.30 -20.35 -16.64
C ASP A 96 -6.44 -19.10 -16.81
N ASN A 97 -5.12 -19.29 -16.87
CA ASN A 97 -4.14 -18.21 -17.02
C ASN A 97 -4.26 -17.09 -15.97
N ASP A 98 -4.69 -17.45 -14.74
CA ASP A 98 -4.86 -16.50 -13.64
C ASP A 98 -5.80 -15.34 -14.02
N ARG A 99 -6.86 -15.66 -14.78
CA ARG A 99 -7.82 -14.68 -15.32
C ARG A 99 -8.54 -13.88 -14.23
N PHE A 100 -8.81 -14.49 -13.08
CA PHE A 100 -9.60 -13.87 -12.01
C PHE A 100 -8.79 -13.74 -10.71
N ILE A 101 -9.12 -12.71 -9.94
CA ILE A 101 -8.71 -12.59 -8.53
C ILE A 101 -9.95 -12.85 -7.68
N GLN A 102 -9.79 -13.66 -6.64
CA GLN A 102 -10.82 -13.90 -5.63
C GLN A 102 -10.37 -13.31 -4.31
N ARG A 103 -11.27 -12.66 -3.58
CA ARG A 103 -11.03 -12.19 -2.21
C ARG A 103 -12.07 -12.76 -1.24
N TYR A 104 -11.61 -13.14 -0.06
CA TYR A 104 -12.44 -13.64 1.02
C TYR A 104 -12.14 -12.84 2.29
N PRO A 105 -13.15 -12.36 3.03
CA PRO A 105 -12.90 -11.73 4.31
C PRO A 105 -12.21 -12.74 5.23
N ILE A 106 -11.15 -12.31 5.89
CA ILE A 106 -10.50 -13.10 6.93
C ILE A 106 -11.42 -13.02 8.14
N SER A 107 -12.16 -14.09 8.42
CA SER A 107 -12.90 -14.19 9.68
C SER A 107 -11.91 -13.95 10.82
N LYS A 108 -12.12 -12.90 11.62
CA LYS A 108 -11.42 -12.79 12.90
C LYS A 108 -11.67 -14.10 13.63
N ALA A 109 -10.61 -14.74 14.12
CA ALA A 109 -10.73 -15.93 14.95
C ALA A 109 -11.65 -15.60 16.15
N GLY A 110 -12.93 -15.95 16.05
CA GLY A 110 -13.97 -15.51 16.99
C GLY A 110 -15.41 -15.80 16.54
N ASP A 111 -15.70 -15.77 15.24
CA ASP A 111 -17.07 -16.00 14.73
C ASP A 111 -17.35 -17.47 14.36
N LYS A 112 -17.03 -18.40 15.27
CA LYS A 112 -17.68 -19.71 15.29
C LYS A 112 -18.73 -19.68 16.38
N LYS A 113 -19.98 -19.42 16.01
CA LYS A 113 -21.15 -19.80 16.81
C LYS A 113 -21.32 -21.30 16.80
#